data_AF-A0A7C2W0D3-F1
#
_entry.id   AF-A0A7C2W0D3-F1
#
_cell.length_a   1.000
_cell.length_b   1.000
_cell.length_c   1.000
_cell.angle_alpha   90.00
_cell.angle_beta   90.00
_cell.angle_gamma   90.00
#
_symmetry.space_group_name_H-M   'P 1'
#
loop_
_entity.id
_entity.type
_entity.pdbx_description
1 polymer ?
#
loop_
_entity_poly.entity_id
_entity_poly.type
_entity_poly.pdbx_seq_one_letter_code
_entity_poly.pdbx_strand_id
1 'polypeptide(L)'
;VRWIGDYVGYRLTVHGYDALALNSLVNSGVLESFGIALGVGKESDVYDAVTPSGRRVVVKAHRMGRPSFIHAKRVRGYVNTTSLQREWFHASRKSAKREFSVLKLLSAEGVAVPEPISCNRHIVVMDFVEGDELVKCKFIPKPYRVLEEIIENVRLAYRCGIIHGDLSEYNVILKPDLHIALIDWPQYADLNHPSSQYLLERDIRNVLSFFKRKFNVTLDLTEVLNYVTK
;
A
#
# COMPACT_ATOMS: atom_id res chain seq x y z
N VAL A 1 -31.35 -7.31 -24.91
CA VAL A 1 -30.91 -6.23 -25.83
C VAL A 1 -29.65 -6.71 -26.53
N ARG A 2 -29.77 -7.02 -27.82
CA ARG A 2 -28.70 -7.57 -28.69
C ARG A 2 -27.84 -6.39 -29.14
N TRP A 3 -26.54 -6.41 -28.87
CA TRP A 3 -25.61 -5.36 -29.32
C TRP A 3 -25.31 -5.58 -30.81
N ILE A 4 -25.39 -4.54 -31.63
CA ILE A 4 -25.07 -4.57 -33.08
C ILE A 4 -23.84 -3.66 -33.27
N GLY A 5 -22.72 -4.28 -33.64
CA GLY A 5 -21.49 -3.64 -34.10
C GLY A 5 -20.64 -4.68 -34.83
N ASP A 6 -19.87 -4.26 -35.83
CA ASP A 6 -19.20 -5.15 -36.80
C ASP A 6 -18.07 -6.03 -36.20
N TYR A 7 -17.71 -5.81 -34.93
CA TYR A 7 -16.64 -6.56 -34.25
C TYR A 7 -17.20 -7.51 -33.19
N VAL A 8 -17.17 -8.81 -33.50
CA VAL A 8 -17.36 -9.88 -32.53
C VAL A 8 -16.00 -10.27 -31.97
N GLY A 9 -15.80 -10.08 -30.67
CA GLY A 9 -14.53 -10.41 -30.02
C GLY A 9 -14.67 -10.61 -28.51
N TYR A 10 -13.57 -10.98 -27.88
CA TYR A 10 -13.48 -11.21 -26.44
C TYR A 10 -12.77 -10.05 -25.75
N ARG A 11 -13.11 -9.79 -24.49
CA ARG A 11 -12.42 -8.81 -23.65
C ARG A 11 -12.02 -9.41 -22.32
N LEU A 12 -10.87 -8.98 -21.81
CA LEU A 12 -10.42 -9.37 -20.48
C LEU A 12 -11.24 -8.63 -19.41
N THR A 13 -11.82 -9.39 -18.49
CA THR A 13 -12.53 -8.84 -17.33
C THR A 13 -11.56 -8.60 -16.16
N VAL A 14 -12.00 -7.87 -15.13
CA VAL A 14 -11.20 -7.66 -13.91
C VAL A 14 -10.86 -9.01 -13.27
N HIS A 15 -11.85 -9.89 -13.12
CA HIS A 15 -11.65 -11.25 -12.59
C HIS A 15 -10.74 -12.11 -13.49
N GLY A 16 -10.83 -11.95 -14.81
CA GLY A 16 -9.90 -12.61 -15.74
C GLY A 16 -8.46 -12.10 -15.55
N TYR A 17 -8.28 -10.81 -15.30
CA TYR A 17 -6.97 -10.23 -15.01
C TYR A 17 -6.41 -10.71 -13.68
N ASP A 18 -7.26 -10.85 -12.66
CA ASP A 18 -6.92 -11.46 -11.37
C ASP A 18 -6.48 -12.92 -11.56
N ALA A 19 -7.29 -13.73 -12.24
CA ALA A 19 -7.00 -15.14 -12.48
C ALA A 19 -5.66 -15.34 -13.20
N LEU A 20 -5.33 -14.49 -14.18
CA LEU A 20 -4.05 -14.55 -14.87
C LEU A 20 -2.86 -14.20 -13.96
N ALA A 21 -3.01 -13.22 -13.06
CA ALA A 21 -1.98 -12.85 -12.10
C ALA A 21 -1.77 -13.98 -11.07
N LEU A 22 -2.86 -14.48 -10.49
CA LEU A 22 -2.85 -15.56 -9.50
C LEU A 22 -2.30 -16.86 -10.08
N ASN A 23 -2.75 -17.27 -11.27
CA ASN A 23 -2.23 -18.45 -11.94
C ASN A 23 -0.71 -18.35 -12.16
N SER A 24 -0.20 -17.17 -12.49
CA SER A 24 1.24 -16.95 -12.63
C SER A 24 1.98 -17.09 -11.30
N LEU A 25 1.41 -16.61 -10.19
CA LEU A 25 2.00 -16.68 -8.86
C LEU A 25 2.00 -18.11 -8.29
N VAL A 26 0.92 -18.87 -8.55
CA VAL A 26 0.84 -20.30 -8.19
C VAL A 26 1.85 -21.12 -8.99
N ASN A 27 1.89 -20.94 -10.32
CA ASN A 27 2.82 -21.69 -11.18
C ASN A 27 4.30 -21.36 -10.91
N SER A 28 4.59 -20.19 -10.34
CA SER A 28 5.95 -19.84 -9.89
C SER A 28 6.26 -20.26 -8.45
N GLY A 29 5.37 -21.01 -7.79
CA GLY A 29 5.56 -21.47 -6.41
C GLY A 29 5.53 -20.36 -5.35
N VAL A 30 4.92 -19.20 -5.65
CA VAL A 30 4.83 -18.07 -4.72
C VAL A 30 3.62 -18.20 -3.80
N LEU A 31 2.51 -18.74 -4.31
CA LEU A 31 1.26 -18.92 -3.56
C LEU A 31 0.78 -20.36 -3.66
N GLU A 32 0.26 -20.88 -2.56
CA GLU A 32 -0.39 -22.20 -2.49
C GLU A 32 -1.88 -22.07 -2.18
N SER A 33 -2.24 -21.24 -1.19
CA SER A 33 -3.62 -21.09 -0.75
C SER A 33 -3.96 -19.66 -0.34
N PHE A 34 -5.24 -19.31 -0.38
CA PHE A 34 -5.78 -18.04 0.11
C PHE A 34 -6.52 -18.24 1.42
N GLY A 35 -6.39 -17.26 2.31
CA GLY A 35 -7.17 -17.11 3.53
C GLY A 35 -8.28 -16.07 3.37
N ILE A 36 -8.57 -15.39 4.47
CA ILE A 36 -9.61 -14.36 4.54
C ILE A 36 -9.19 -13.05 3.88
N ALA A 37 -10.18 -12.23 3.52
CA ALA A 37 -9.92 -10.84 3.18
C ALA A 37 -9.50 -10.06 4.44
N LEU A 38 -8.36 -9.39 4.38
CA LEU A 38 -7.85 -8.53 5.46
C LEU A 38 -8.39 -7.11 5.32
N GLY A 39 -8.58 -6.65 4.09
CA GLY A 39 -9.15 -5.33 3.81
C GLY A 39 -9.58 -5.19 2.35
N VAL A 40 -10.76 -4.63 2.13
CA VAL A 40 -11.29 -4.33 0.78
C VAL A 40 -11.50 -2.84 0.69
N GLY A 41 -10.61 -2.16 -0.02
CA GLY A 41 -10.55 -0.72 -0.12
C GLY A 41 -11.08 -0.17 -1.43
N LYS A 42 -11.02 1.16 -1.55
CA LYS A 42 -11.33 1.85 -2.81
C LYS A 42 -10.24 1.62 -3.87
N GLU A 43 -9.00 1.42 -3.43
CA GLU A 43 -7.82 1.43 -4.31
C GLU A 43 -7.05 0.12 -4.30
N SER A 44 -7.35 -0.78 -3.38
CA SER A 44 -6.74 -2.11 -3.29
C SER A 44 -7.66 -3.11 -2.60
N ASP A 45 -7.45 -4.39 -2.90
CA ASP A 45 -7.96 -5.51 -2.12
C ASP A 45 -6.79 -6.26 -1.50
N VAL A 46 -6.87 -6.58 -0.22
CA VAL A 46 -5.80 -7.19 0.57
C VAL A 46 -6.32 -8.50 1.15
N TYR A 47 -5.61 -9.58 0.86
CA TYR A 47 -5.96 -10.94 1.26
C TYR A 47 -4.82 -11.60 2.01
N ASP A 48 -5.19 -12.43 2.99
CA ASP A 48 -4.30 -13.39 3.61
C ASP A 48 -4.04 -14.55 2.64
N ALA A 49 -2.84 -15.11 2.66
CA ALA A 49 -2.46 -16.25 1.84
C ALA A 49 -1.26 -17.00 2.45
N VAL A 50 -0.94 -18.16 1.86
CA VAL A 50 0.15 -19.02 2.32
C VAL A 50 0.99 -19.45 1.12
N THR A 51 2.32 -19.46 1.28
CA THR A 51 3.27 -20.01 0.30
C THR A 51 3.34 -21.53 0.41
N PRO A 52 3.89 -22.26 -0.60
CA PRO A 52 4.11 -23.71 -0.50
C PRO A 52 4.98 -24.16 0.68
N SER A 53 5.75 -23.26 1.28
CA SER A 53 6.57 -23.54 2.47
C SER A 53 5.83 -23.31 3.79
N GLY A 54 4.52 -23.00 3.75
CA GLY A 54 3.73 -22.67 4.93
C GLY A 54 3.93 -21.25 5.47
N ARG A 55 4.69 -20.38 4.78
CA ARG A 55 4.87 -18.98 5.19
C ARG A 55 3.58 -18.21 4.93
N ARG A 56 3.07 -17.52 5.95
CA ARG A 56 1.92 -16.63 5.81
C ARG A 56 2.34 -15.33 5.11
N VAL A 57 1.56 -14.91 4.11
CA VAL A 57 1.87 -13.77 3.26
C VAL A 57 0.60 -12.96 2.97
N VAL A 58 0.79 -11.73 2.49
CA VAL A 58 -0.29 -10.85 2.04
C VAL A 58 -0.29 -10.76 0.53
N VAL A 59 -1.47 -10.86 -0.06
CA VAL A 59 -1.72 -10.60 -1.48
C VAL A 59 -2.49 -9.29 -1.61
N LYS A 60 -1.81 -8.26 -2.09
CA LYS A 60 -2.40 -6.92 -2.35
C LYS A 60 -2.65 -6.74 -3.84
N ALA A 61 -3.92 -6.70 -4.24
CA ALA A 61 -4.35 -6.41 -5.60
C ALA A 61 -4.72 -4.93 -5.75
N HIS A 62 -4.02 -4.20 -6.62
CA HIS A 62 -4.27 -2.79 -6.89
C HIS A 62 -5.51 -2.62 -7.79
N ARG A 63 -6.36 -1.65 -7.46
CA ARG A 63 -7.68 -1.41 -8.06
C ARG A 63 -7.85 0.05 -8.48
N MET A 64 -6.93 0.56 -9.29
CA MET A 64 -7.02 1.93 -9.81
C MET A 64 -8.31 2.11 -10.62
N GLY A 65 -9.05 3.19 -10.35
CA GLY A 65 -10.27 3.54 -11.07
C GLY A 65 -11.56 2.90 -10.57
N ARG A 66 -11.55 2.06 -9.51
CA ARG A 66 -12.76 1.45 -8.94
C ARG A 66 -13.85 2.49 -8.56
N PRO A 67 -13.55 3.63 -7.90
CA PRO A 67 -14.57 4.64 -7.60
C PRO A 67 -15.21 5.23 -8.86
N SER A 68 -14.40 5.55 -9.87
CA SER A 68 -14.86 6.10 -11.15
C SER A 68 -15.67 5.10 -11.96
N PHE A 69 -15.33 3.81 -11.90
CA PHE A 69 -16.11 2.73 -12.48
C PHE A 69 -17.48 2.56 -11.84
N ILE A 70 -17.54 2.52 -10.50
CA ILE A 70 -18.80 2.39 -9.75
C ILE A 70 -19.70 3.58 -10.08
N HIS A 71 -19.14 4.79 -10.10
CA HIS A 71 -19.88 6.00 -10.47
C HIS A 71 -20.35 5.97 -11.93
N ALA A 72 -19.49 5.62 -12.88
CA ALA A 72 -19.84 5.52 -14.29
C ALA A 72 -20.96 4.48 -14.55
N LYS A 73 -20.88 3.31 -13.89
CA LYS A 73 -21.90 2.27 -13.98
C LYS A 73 -23.25 2.71 -13.39
N ARG A 74 -23.23 3.52 -12.32
CA ARG A 74 -24.43 4.01 -11.64
C ARG A 74 -25.14 5.13 -12.41
N VAL A 75 -24.39 6.04 -13.05
CA VAL A 75 -24.95 7.26 -13.66
C VAL A 75 -25.21 7.12 -15.16
N ARG A 76 -24.40 6.33 -15.88
CA ARG A 76 -24.37 6.37 -17.35
C ARG A 76 -24.29 4.98 -17.93
N GLY A 77 -25.39 4.23 -17.90
CA GLY A 77 -25.49 2.80 -18.29
C GLY A 77 -24.83 2.36 -19.61
N TYR A 78 -24.33 3.29 -20.44
CA TYR A 78 -23.45 3.07 -21.59
C TYR A 78 -22.32 4.11 -21.62
N VAL A 79 -21.21 3.86 -20.91
CA VAL A 79 -19.92 4.49 -21.23
C VAL A 79 -19.10 3.49 -22.03
N ASN A 80 -18.30 3.96 -22.99
CA ASN A 80 -17.35 3.15 -23.74
C ASN A 80 -16.22 2.68 -22.79
N THR A 81 -16.55 1.67 -21.97
CA THR A 81 -15.76 1.20 -20.83
C THR A 81 -14.50 0.45 -21.23
N THR A 82 -14.34 0.12 -22.51
CA THR A 82 -13.26 -0.75 -22.99
C THR A 82 -11.88 -0.07 -23.00
N SER A 83 -11.79 1.19 -23.46
CA SER A 83 -10.53 1.96 -23.41
C SER A 83 -10.13 2.22 -21.96
N LEU A 84 -11.08 2.70 -21.17
CA LEU A 84 -10.90 2.98 -19.75
C LEU A 84 -10.47 1.71 -18.98
N GLN A 85 -11.04 0.54 -19.27
CA GLN A 85 -10.63 -0.73 -18.66
C GLN A 85 -9.17 -1.07 -18.87
N ARG A 86 -8.65 -0.86 -20.09
CA ARG A 86 -7.22 -1.08 -20.37
C ARG A 86 -6.35 -0.06 -19.63
N GLU A 87 -6.75 1.20 -19.60
CA GLU A 87 -6.06 2.26 -18.86
C GLU A 87 -6.01 1.94 -17.35
N TRP A 88 -7.10 1.42 -16.79
CA TRP A 88 -7.18 1.05 -15.37
C TRP A 88 -6.35 -0.20 -15.04
N PHE A 89 -6.29 -1.21 -15.92
CA PHE A 89 -5.36 -2.33 -15.76
C PHE A 89 -3.91 -1.85 -15.82
N HIS A 90 -3.58 -0.96 -16.75
CA HIS A 90 -2.25 -0.39 -16.87
C HIS A 90 -1.88 0.45 -15.64
N ALA A 91 -2.78 1.30 -15.15
CA ALA A 91 -2.59 2.09 -13.94
C ALA A 91 -2.41 1.22 -12.71
N SER A 92 -3.24 0.18 -12.54
CA SER A 92 -3.13 -0.76 -11.42
C SER A 92 -1.81 -1.53 -11.46
N ARG A 93 -1.38 -1.98 -12.65
CA ARG A 93 -0.06 -2.61 -12.84
C ARG A 93 1.10 -1.66 -12.53
N LYS A 94 1.00 -0.39 -12.94
CA LYS A 94 2.02 0.62 -12.65
C LYS A 94 2.12 0.89 -11.14
N SER A 95 0.97 1.00 -10.47
CA SER A 95 0.88 1.18 -9.01
C SER A 95 1.50 -0.01 -8.26
N ALA A 96 1.16 -1.25 -8.62
CA ALA A 96 1.75 -2.45 -8.03
C ALA A 96 3.27 -2.55 -8.21
N LYS A 97 3.75 -2.29 -9.43
CA LYS A 97 5.20 -2.26 -9.70
C LYS A 97 5.92 -1.19 -8.88
N ARG A 98 5.31 -0.01 -8.77
CA ARG A 98 5.86 1.12 -8.00
C ARG A 98 5.98 0.75 -6.52
N GLU A 99 4.93 0.19 -5.92
CA GLU A 99 4.95 -0.28 -4.54
C GLU A 99 5.98 -1.42 -4.33
N PHE A 100 6.01 -2.41 -5.21
CA PHE A 100 6.98 -3.50 -5.09
C PHE A 100 8.44 -3.02 -5.18
N SER A 101 8.75 -2.11 -6.11
CA SER A 101 10.10 -1.57 -6.27
C SER A 101 10.55 -0.77 -5.05
N VAL A 102 9.67 0.04 -4.47
CA VAL A 102 10.04 0.85 -3.29
C VAL A 102 10.13 0.00 -2.04
N LEU A 103 9.25 -1.00 -1.85
CA LEU A 103 9.37 -1.95 -0.74
C LEU A 103 10.70 -2.71 -0.82
N LYS A 104 11.18 -3.04 -2.03
CA LYS A 104 12.47 -3.73 -2.20
C LYS A 104 13.64 -2.87 -1.75
N LEU A 105 13.63 -1.59 -2.14
CA LEU A 105 14.63 -0.62 -1.74
C LEU A 105 14.61 -0.43 -0.22
N LEU A 106 13.44 -0.10 0.34
CA LEU A 106 13.29 0.23 1.76
C LEU A 106 13.60 -0.96 2.67
N SER A 107 13.15 -2.16 2.30
CA SER A 107 13.44 -3.39 3.05
C SER A 107 14.95 -3.70 3.06
N ALA A 108 15.66 -3.49 1.95
CA ALA A 108 17.10 -3.71 1.87
C ALA A 108 17.90 -2.72 2.74
N GLU A 109 17.38 -1.50 2.92
CA GLU A 109 17.99 -0.44 3.73
C GLU A 109 17.56 -0.50 5.21
N GLY A 110 16.86 -1.56 5.61
CA GLY A 110 16.48 -1.79 7.01
C GLY A 110 15.30 -0.96 7.51
N VAL A 111 14.55 -0.31 6.61
CA VAL A 111 13.27 0.30 6.97
C VAL A 111 12.28 -0.80 7.33
N ALA A 112 11.57 -0.62 8.44
CA ALA A 112 10.52 -1.50 8.92
C ALA A 112 9.31 -1.44 7.98
N VAL A 113 9.37 -2.17 6.88
CA VAL A 113 8.30 -2.39 5.90
C VAL A 113 8.07 -3.89 5.72
N PRO A 114 6.92 -4.33 5.18
CA PRO A 114 6.75 -5.74 4.80
C PRO A 114 7.77 -6.15 3.73
N GLU A 115 8.42 -7.31 3.91
CA GLU A 115 9.35 -7.86 2.91
C GLU A 115 8.58 -8.16 1.61
N PRO A 116 8.98 -7.58 0.46
CA PRO A 116 8.32 -7.84 -0.81
C PRO A 116 8.80 -9.16 -1.42
N ILE A 117 7.87 -10.06 -1.74
CA ILE A 117 8.18 -11.41 -2.24
C ILE A 117 8.10 -11.46 -3.76
N SER A 118 6.97 -11.02 -4.34
CA SER A 118 6.77 -11.06 -5.79
C SER A 118 5.79 -9.99 -6.25
N CYS A 119 5.87 -9.63 -7.53
CA CYS A 119 4.92 -8.74 -8.17
C CYS A 119 4.53 -9.29 -9.54
N ASN A 120 3.24 -9.52 -9.74
CA ASN A 120 2.70 -9.95 -11.03
C ASN A 120 1.48 -9.10 -11.40
N ARG A 121 1.55 -8.45 -12.57
CA ARG A 121 0.50 -7.53 -13.04
C ARG A 121 0.21 -6.46 -11.98
N HIS A 122 -1.01 -6.42 -11.45
CA HIS A 122 -1.48 -5.49 -10.42
C HIS A 122 -1.44 -6.10 -9.01
N ILE A 123 -0.83 -7.27 -8.82
CA ILE A 123 -0.74 -7.95 -7.53
C ILE A 123 0.69 -7.87 -7.01
N VAL A 124 0.82 -7.45 -5.75
CA VAL A 124 2.04 -7.54 -4.96
C VAL A 124 1.82 -8.59 -3.87
N VAL A 125 2.76 -9.54 -3.77
CA VAL A 125 2.86 -10.50 -2.66
C VAL A 125 3.98 -10.02 -1.75
N MET A 126 3.68 -9.86 -0.48
CA MET A 126 4.62 -9.38 0.54
C MET A 126 4.36 -10.10 1.87
N ASP A 127 5.23 -9.90 2.85
CA ASP A 127 5.05 -10.50 4.16
C ASP A 127 3.76 -10.10 4.86
N PHE A 128 3.23 -11.06 5.62
CA PHE A 128 2.20 -10.76 6.59
C PHE A 128 2.83 -10.11 7.82
N VAL A 129 2.41 -8.89 8.14
CA VAL A 129 2.79 -8.21 9.39
C VAL A 129 1.72 -8.48 10.43
N GLU A 130 2.07 -9.22 11.47
CA GLU A 130 1.19 -9.41 12.62
C GLU A 130 1.13 -8.14 13.47
N GLY A 131 -0.09 -7.67 13.73
CA GLY A 131 -0.34 -6.47 14.53
C GLY A 131 -1.64 -5.79 14.14
N ASP A 132 -1.90 -4.65 14.78
CA ASP A 132 -3.06 -3.80 14.51
C ASP A 132 -2.60 -2.48 13.88
N GLU A 133 -3.44 -1.89 13.04
CA GLU A 133 -3.26 -0.49 12.63
C GLU A 133 -3.22 0.40 13.88
N LEU A 134 -2.26 1.33 13.92
CA LEU A 134 -2.01 2.20 15.07
C LEU A 134 -3.26 2.99 15.48
N VAL A 135 -4.12 3.36 14.53
CA VAL A 135 -5.42 3.98 14.77
C VAL A 135 -6.34 3.16 15.67
N LYS A 136 -6.27 1.82 15.62
CA LYS A 136 -7.11 0.89 16.40
C LYS A 136 -6.56 0.67 17.82
N CYS A 137 -5.27 0.88 18.05
CA CYS A 137 -4.63 0.66 19.34
C CYS A 137 -5.13 1.65 20.41
N LYS A 138 -5.88 1.21 21.40
CA LYS A 138 -6.43 2.09 22.47
C LYS A 138 -5.38 2.50 23.50
N PHE A 139 -4.42 1.62 23.76
CA PHE A 139 -3.37 1.80 24.74
C PHE A 139 -2.04 1.32 24.17
N ILE A 140 -0.99 2.08 24.45
CA ILE A 140 0.38 1.73 24.10
C ILE A 140 1.22 2.00 25.37
N PRO A 141 1.92 1.00 25.93
CA PRO A 141 2.67 1.18 27.18
C PRO A 141 3.76 2.26 27.11
N LYS A 142 4.38 2.45 25.94
CA LYS A 142 5.48 3.40 25.71
C LYS A 142 5.27 4.16 24.39
N PRO A 143 4.28 5.06 24.30
CA PRO A 143 3.90 5.70 23.03
C PRO A 143 5.04 6.56 22.47
N TYR A 144 5.88 7.15 23.33
CA TYR A 144 7.07 7.90 22.90
C TYR A 144 8.05 7.03 22.12
N ARG A 145 8.32 5.79 22.56
CA ARG A 145 9.23 4.87 21.87
C ARG A 145 8.73 4.47 20.49
N VAL A 146 7.43 4.20 20.38
CA VAL A 146 6.78 3.91 19.09
C VAL A 146 6.88 5.11 18.14
N LEU A 147 6.67 6.32 18.66
CA LEU A 147 6.82 7.54 17.87
C LEU A 147 8.27 7.75 17.39
N GLU A 148 9.26 7.55 18.27
CA GLU A 148 10.68 7.59 17.90
C GLU A 148 11.00 6.60 16.78
N GLU A 149 10.51 5.36 16.89
CA GLU A 149 10.74 4.32 15.88
C GLU A 149 10.10 4.68 14.53
N ILE A 150 8.90 5.26 14.52
CA ILE A 150 8.26 5.76 13.29
C ILE A 150 9.13 6.86 12.66
N ILE A 151 9.59 7.83 13.46
CA ILE A 151 10.44 8.94 12.97
C ILE A 151 11.77 8.41 12.41
N GLU A 152 12.39 7.43 13.07
CA GLU A 152 13.61 6.80 12.58
C GLU A 152 13.39 6.10 11.24
N ASN A 153 12.28 5.38 11.08
CA ASN A 153 11.94 4.74 9.81
C ASN A 153 11.64 5.76 8.69
N VAL A 154 11.00 6.89 9.03
CA VAL A 154 10.82 8.01 8.09
C VAL A 154 12.19 8.59 7.68
N ARG A 155 13.13 8.71 8.62
CA ARG A 155 14.50 9.16 8.33
C ARG A 155 15.26 8.19 7.44
N LEU A 156 15.18 6.89 7.71
CA LEU A 156 15.80 5.87 6.86
C LEU A 156 15.23 5.94 5.43
N ALA A 157 13.90 6.00 5.29
CA ALA A 157 13.27 6.17 3.98
C ALA A 157 13.72 7.47 3.28
N TYR A 158 13.81 8.59 4.01
CA TYR A 158 14.29 9.86 3.48
C TYR A 158 15.73 9.75 2.95
N ARG A 159 16.61 9.05 3.67
CA ARG A 159 17.99 8.79 3.22
C ARG A 159 18.06 7.94 1.96
N CYS A 160 17.08 7.06 1.74
CA CYS A 160 16.91 6.34 0.48
C CYS A 160 16.39 7.22 -0.67
N GLY A 161 16.10 8.50 -0.42
CA GLY A 161 15.52 9.42 -1.40
C GLY A 161 13.99 9.33 -1.49
N ILE A 162 13.32 8.72 -0.51
CA ILE A 162 11.90 8.39 -0.55
C ILE A 162 11.14 9.08 0.59
N ILE A 163 10.00 9.67 0.25
CA ILE A 163 9.00 10.17 1.20
C ILE A 163 7.75 9.31 1.04
N HIS A 164 7.12 8.90 2.14
CA HIS A 164 5.94 8.03 2.09
C HIS A 164 4.77 8.66 1.31
N GLY A 165 4.56 9.97 1.43
CA GLY A 165 3.59 10.71 0.64
C GLY A 165 2.13 10.43 0.98
N ASP A 166 1.86 9.67 2.05
CA ASP A 166 0.53 9.46 2.66
C ASP A 166 0.62 8.89 4.08
N LEU A 167 1.65 9.25 4.85
CA LEU A 167 1.84 8.66 6.18
C LEU A 167 0.78 9.16 7.17
N SER A 168 0.14 8.23 7.87
CA SER A 168 -0.86 8.48 8.91
C SER A 168 -0.95 7.29 9.87
N GLU A 169 -1.77 7.40 10.92
CA GLU A 169 -2.02 6.31 11.88
C GLU A 169 -2.68 5.06 11.28
N TYR A 170 -3.21 5.14 10.06
CA TYR A 170 -3.78 4.01 9.33
C TYR A 170 -2.72 3.18 8.60
N ASN A 171 -1.56 3.79 8.30
CA ASN A 171 -0.48 3.21 7.50
C ASN A 171 0.71 2.75 8.36
N VAL A 172 0.48 2.63 9.67
CA VAL A 172 1.44 2.08 10.64
C VAL A 172 0.80 0.88 11.32
N ILE A 173 1.43 -0.28 11.22
CA ILE A 173 1.05 -1.46 11.99
C ILE A 173 1.91 -1.49 13.27
N LEU A 174 1.25 -1.61 14.42
CA LEU A 174 1.90 -1.86 15.71
C LEU A 174 1.87 -3.37 15.98
N LYS A 175 3.06 -3.97 16.06
CA LYS A 175 3.26 -5.39 16.32
C LYS A 175 3.08 -5.70 17.82
N PRO A 176 2.82 -6.97 18.19
CA PRO A 176 2.69 -7.37 19.59
C PRO A 176 3.93 -7.09 20.47
N ASP A 177 5.12 -7.07 19.87
CA ASP A 177 6.39 -6.74 20.52
C ASP A 177 6.67 -5.22 20.64
N LEU A 178 5.70 -4.39 20.25
CA LEU A 178 5.74 -2.93 20.20
C LEU A 178 6.63 -2.32 19.10
N HIS A 179 7.18 -3.15 18.20
CA HIS A 179 7.80 -2.65 16.98
C HIS A 179 6.76 -2.24 15.95
N ILE A 180 7.19 -1.46 14.95
CA ILE A 180 6.29 -0.98 13.90
C ILE A 180 6.54 -1.66 12.55
N ALA A 181 5.60 -1.51 11.64
CA ALA A 181 5.84 -1.61 10.21
C ALA A 181 5.06 -0.52 9.47
N LEU A 182 5.71 0.16 8.53
CA LEU A 182 5.09 1.14 7.64
C LEU A 182 4.56 0.44 6.39
N ILE A 183 3.28 0.63 6.08
CA ILE A 183 2.59 -0.02 4.98
C ILE A 183 1.99 1.00 4.01
N ASP A 184 1.54 0.51 2.85
CA ASP A 184 0.86 1.32 1.83
C ASP A 184 1.74 2.40 1.19
N TRP A 185 2.71 1.95 0.39
CA TRP A 185 3.66 2.83 -0.30
C TRP A 185 3.31 3.23 -1.76
N PRO A 186 2.13 2.99 -2.37
CA PRO A 186 1.94 3.30 -3.79
C PRO A 186 2.03 4.81 -4.11
N GLN A 187 1.80 5.67 -3.12
CA GLN A 187 1.79 7.14 -3.23
C GLN A 187 3.09 7.81 -2.77
N TYR A 188 4.19 7.06 -2.62
CA TYR A 188 5.48 7.65 -2.25
C TYR A 188 5.89 8.79 -3.20
N ALA A 189 6.80 9.65 -2.78
CA ALA A 189 7.40 10.68 -3.63
C ALA A 189 8.93 10.64 -3.51
N ASP A 190 9.61 10.86 -4.63
CA ASP A 190 11.05 11.05 -4.67
C ASP A 190 11.42 12.45 -4.13
N LEU A 191 12.61 12.61 -3.54
CA LEU A 191 13.04 13.93 -3.01
C LEU A 191 13.09 15.05 -4.07
N ASN A 192 13.30 14.67 -5.33
CA ASN A 192 13.30 15.59 -6.47
C ASN A 192 11.89 16.06 -6.87
N HIS A 193 10.83 15.53 -6.25
CA HIS A 193 9.47 15.96 -6.52
C HIS A 193 9.27 17.41 -6.06
N PRO A 194 8.61 18.29 -6.85
CA PRO A 194 8.44 19.71 -6.49
C PRO A 194 7.77 19.95 -5.12
N SER A 195 6.95 18.99 -4.68
CA SER A 195 6.24 19.05 -3.40
C SER A 195 6.88 18.18 -2.30
N SER A 196 8.11 17.69 -2.47
CA SER A 196 8.76 16.76 -1.53
C SER A 196 8.79 17.32 -0.10
N GLN A 197 9.24 18.55 0.09
CA GLN A 197 9.29 19.20 1.41
C GLN A 197 7.91 19.27 2.07
N TYR A 198 6.88 19.65 1.31
CA TYR A 198 5.51 19.71 1.80
C TYR A 198 4.97 18.33 2.20
N LEU A 199 5.23 17.30 1.38
CA LEU A 199 4.78 15.94 1.66
C LEU A 199 5.43 15.39 2.93
N LEU A 200 6.74 15.60 3.10
CA LEU A 200 7.45 15.17 4.30
C LEU A 200 6.91 15.86 5.56
N GLU A 201 6.74 17.18 5.51
CA GLU A 201 6.19 17.93 6.63
C GLU A 201 4.78 17.46 6.98
N ARG A 202 3.92 17.23 5.98
CA ARG A 202 2.56 16.73 6.19
C ARG A 202 2.55 15.35 6.83
N ASP A 203 3.38 14.43 6.33
CA ASP A 203 3.50 13.07 6.86
C ASP A 203 3.94 13.07 8.33
N ILE A 204 4.99 13.84 8.68
CA ILE A 204 5.46 13.97 10.07
C ILE A 204 4.39 14.63 10.95
N ARG A 205 3.76 15.71 10.46
CA ARG A 205 2.71 16.43 11.20
C ARG A 205 1.52 15.52 11.49
N ASN A 206 1.11 14.66 10.57
CA ASN A 206 0.02 13.71 10.78
C ASN A 206 0.32 12.78 11.97
N VAL A 207 1.50 12.16 11.96
CA VAL A 207 1.95 11.26 13.03
C VAL A 207 2.03 12.01 14.36
N LEU A 208 2.70 13.16 14.42
CA LEU A 208 2.82 13.96 15.65
C LEU A 208 1.45 14.37 16.20
N SER A 209 0.53 14.79 15.32
CA SER A 209 -0.83 15.20 15.72
C SER A 209 -1.63 14.03 16.30
N PHE A 210 -1.48 12.84 15.74
CA PHE A 210 -2.11 11.63 16.26
C PHE A 210 -1.58 11.29 17.67
N PHE A 211 -0.26 11.26 17.87
CA PHE A 211 0.35 10.95 19.17
C PHE A 211 0.02 11.99 20.24
N LYS A 212 -0.02 13.28 19.87
CA LYS A 212 -0.48 14.35 20.78
C LYS A 212 -1.93 14.14 21.20
N ARG A 213 -2.83 13.91 20.24
CA ARG A 213 -4.27 13.77 20.50
C ARG A 213 -4.60 12.52 21.29
N LYS A 214 -3.95 11.39 21.00
CA LYS A 214 -4.34 10.08 21.53
C LYS A 214 -3.56 9.67 22.78
N PHE A 215 -2.30 10.09 22.89
CA PHE A 215 -1.39 9.63 23.95
C PHE A 215 -0.73 10.78 24.72
N ASN A 216 -1.08 12.04 24.43
CA ASN A 216 -0.49 13.24 25.03
C ASN A 216 1.06 13.28 24.91
N VAL A 217 1.59 12.72 23.81
CA VAL A 217 3.02 12.77 23.49
C VAL A 217 3.25 13.89 22.48
N THR A 218 4.17 14.80 22.79
CA THR A 218 4.50 15.95 21.94
C THR A 218 5.97 15.99 21.62
N LEU A 219 6.28 16.22 20.34
CA LEU A 219 7.60 16.60 19.84
C LEU A 219 7.44 17.87 19.00
N ASP A 220 8.50 18.68 18.91
CA ASP A 220 8.49 19.84 18.03
C ASP A 220 8.67 19.41 16.56
N LEU A 221 7.82 19.93 15.69
CA LEU A 221 7.82 19.58 14.27
C LEU A 221 9.13 19.99 13.58
N THR A 222 9.68 21.15 13.95
CA THR A 222 10.91 21.68 13.36
C THR A 222 12.11 20.84 13.76
N GLU A 223 12.19 20.46 15.04
CA GLU A 223 13.24 19.55 15.54
C GLU A 223 13.19 18.19 14.84
N VAL A 224 12.00 17.61 14.69
CA VAL A 224 11.82 16.31 14.01
C VAL A 224 12.17 16.41 12.52
N LEU A 225 11.76 17.47 11.82
CA LEU A 225 12.13 17.72 10.43
C LEU A 225 13.66 17.85 10.27
N ASN A 226 14.31 18.59 11.17
CA ASN A 226 15.75 18.74 11.18
C ASN A 226 16.46 17.41 11.48
N TYR A 227 15.88 16.55 12.32
CA TYR A 227 16.41 15.22 12.61
C TYR A 227 16.32 14.30 11.38
N VAL A 228 15.17 14.29 10.72
CA VAL A 228 14.89 13.44 9.55
C VAL A 228 15.73 13.85 8.32
N THR A 229 15.95 15.14 8.12
CA THR A 229 16.66 15.67 6.94
C THR A 229 18.18 15.77 7.12
N LYS A 230 18.71 15.47 8.32
CA LYS A 230 20.15 15.33 8.60
C LYS A 230 20.65 13.91 8.46
#